data_AF-A0A8H6M118-F1
#
_entry.id   AF-A0A8H6M118-F1
#
_cell.length_a   1.000
_cell.length_b   1.000
_cell.length_c   1.000
_cell.angle_alpha   90.00
_cell.angle_beta   90.00
_cell.angle_gamma   90.00
#
_symmetry.space_group_name_H-M   'P 1'
#
loop_
_entity.id
_entity.type
_entity.pdbx_description
1 polymer ?
#
loop_
_entity_poly.entity_id
_entity_poly.type
_entity_poly.pdbx_seq_one_letter_code
_entity_poly.pdbx_strand_id
1 'polypeptide(L)'
;MSNKMSNLTTSSPPAGEPDGVSIISSKGRVCRNRFDAALDDLPLDDFPVDCDFSSNFLPNDEALNALYRGMGTPESDLAAARADWDRRMDSLLDATGGKILYYGAKPNPGDNIWLVPIPDDRLSIRFWDGGEGEEREFFFDYVDLCEKKAVNSPAGYEVEAYFNLRHHLAFVPGEVGPIHSNEAWAGFSRSDIPEGRERFTALACNPCVLHRPGKEDFFFSVPDYPEEVSPVPGVKPGVHFATAGRVCRNRWDAALDDLPVDCDLSNLLPTDEALNTFFRGSGTKESDLAADRADWDRRMDAMLDAGGGKIPYIGVCFKPNPGDNVWLVPIPDDRLSIRFWDGGEGDERKFFFDYVDLCEKKAVNSPAGYEVEAYFNFRHHLALVPGEVGPIYSMEEWVGFSRSEISEGCERFTALACNPCVLHRPGKEDFFFTVPDYHEEVSPVPGVKPGVRFATAGTATW
;
A
#
# COMPACT_ATOMS: atom_id res chain seq x y z
N MET A 1 25.45 -57.25 -33.02
CA MET A 1 25.06 -55.87 -32.66
C MET A 1 23.56 -55.76 -32.85
N SER A 2 22.79 -55.55 -31.78
CA SER A 2 21.36 -55.24 -31.85
C SER A 2 20.97 -54.56 -30.53
N ASN A 3 20.61 -53.27 -30.58
CA ASN A 3 20.23 -52.51 -29.39
C ASN A 3 18.77 -52.82 -29.04
N LYS A 4 18.52 -53.15 -27.76
CA LYS A 4 17.19 -52.98 -27.16
C LYS A 4 17.16 -51.65 -26.44
N MET A 5 16.31 -50.74 -26.87
CA MET A 5 15.85 -49.64 -26.04
C MET A 5 14.95 -50.19 -24.93
N SER A 6 15.16 -49.74 -23.70
CA SER A 6 14.23 -49.91 -22.58
C SER A 6 13.76 -48.54 -22.14
N ASN A 7 12.47 -48.26 -22.33
CA ASN A 7 11.86 -47.01 -21.89
C ASN A 7 11.86 -46.95 -20.35
N LEU A 8 12.41 -45.87 -19.80
CA LEU A 8 12.19 -45.48 -18.40
C LEU A 8 10.94 -44.61 -18.34
N THR A 9 9.80 -45.22 -18.03
CA THR A 9 8.60 -44.48 -17.63
C THR A 9 8.72 -44.11 -16.16
N THR A 10 8.94 -42.83 -15.86
CA THR A 10 8.82 -42.27 -14.52
C THR A 10 7.33 -42.17 -14.16
N SER A 11 6.79 -43.20 -13.50
CA SER A 11 5.48 -43.11 -12.87
C SER A 11 5.58 -42.23 -11.63
N SER A 12 4.93 -41.07 -11.64
CA SER A 12 4.64 -40.33 -10.41
C SER A 12 3.89 -41.26 -9.43
N PRO A 13 4.17 -41.22 -8.12
CA PRO A 13 3.41 -42.01 -7.16
C PRO A 13 1.94 -41.57 -7.14
N PRO A 14 0.98 -42.48 -6.86
CA PRO A 14 -0.41 -42.08 -6.68
C PRO A 14 -0.52 -41.14 -5.47
N ALA A 15 -1.41 -40.16 -5.56
CA ALA A 15 -1.79 -39.34 -4.42
C ALA A 15 -2.48 -40.23 -3.38
N GLY A 16 -1.73 -40.65 -2.36
CA GLY A 16 -2.32 -41.17 -1.13
C GLY A 16 -3.03 -40.04 -0.40
N GLU A 17 -4.16 -40.35 0.23
CA GLU A 17 -4.78 -39.44 1.19
C GLU A 17 -3.73 -39.07 2.25
N PRO A 18 -3.54 -37.78 2.58
CA PRO A 18 -2.62 -37.40 3.64
C PRO A 18 -3.10 -38.00 4.96
N ASP A 19 -2.25 -38.76 5.64
CA ASP A 19 -2.55 -39.31 6.97
C ASP A 19 -2.92 -38.16 7.91
N GLY A 20 -4.22 -38.05 8.20
CA GLY A 20 -4.85 -36.87 8.80
C GLY A 20 -4.51 -36.67 10.27
N VAL A 21 -3.27 -36.26 10.55
CA VAL A 21 -2.90 -35.69 11.84
C VAL A 21 -3.52 -34.29 11.90
N SER A 22 -4.72 -34.17 12.47
CA SER A 22 -5.33 -32.88 12.80
C SER A 22 -4.33 -32.05 13.61
N ILE A 23 -3.83 -30.96 13.03
CA ILE A 23 -3.01 -30.00 13.75
C ILE A 23 -3.97 -29.19 14.63
N ILE A 24 -3.73 -29.15 15.93
CA ILE A 24 -4.55 -28.38 16.87
C ILE A 24 -3.64 -27.30 17.45
N SER A 25 -4.06 -26.05 17.35
CA SER A 25 -3.36 -24.91 17.94
C SER A 25 -3.38 -24.93 19.47
N SER A 26 -2.55 -24.10 20.11
CA SER A 26 -2.60 -23.83 21.55
C SER A 26 -3.96 -23.30 22.02
N LYS A 27 -4.72 -22.63 21.14
CA LYS A 27 -6.10 -22.15 21.40
C LYS A 27 -7.17 -23.21 21.12
N GLY A 28 -6.80 -24.38 20.62
CA GLY A 28 -7.69 -25.52 20.42
C GLY A 28 -8.40 -25.57 19.06
N ARG A 29 -8.07 -24.68 18.11
CA ARG A 29 -8.65 -24.71 16.76
C ARG A 29 -7.99 -25.82 15.92
N VAL A 30 -8.81 -26.58 15.18
CA VAL A 30 -8.30 -27.52 14.18
C VAL A 30 -7.80 -26.71 12.98
N CYS A 31 -6.49 -26.75 12.76
CA CYS A 31 -5.77 -26.05 11.71
C CYS A 31 -5.48 -27.02 10.56
N ARG A 32 -5.46 -26.51 9.32
CA ARG A 32 -5.24 -27.35 8.13
C ARG A 32 -3.77 -27.75 7.94
N ASN A 33 -2.90 -26.80 8.25
CA ASN A 33 -1.45 -26.87 8.04
C ASN A 33 -0.73 -26.27 9.26
N ARG A 34 0.61 -26.27 9.28
CA ARG A 34 1.41 -25.75 10.40
C ARG A 34 1.41 -24.22 10.43
N PHE A 35 1.35 -23.55 9.28
CA PHE A 35 1.24 -22.08 9.21
C PHE A 35 -0.06 -21.58 9.86
N ASP A 36 -1.21 -22.17 9.52
CA ASP A 36 -2.52 -21.89 10.12
C ASP A 36 -2.46 -22.01 11.65
N ALA A 37 -1.73 -23.01 12.17
CA ALA A 37 -1.55 -23.21 13.61
C ALA A 37 -0.57 -22.20 14.23
N ALA A 38 0.53 -21.88 13.55
CA ALA A 38 1.47 -20.86 13.99
C ALA A 38 0.86 -19.45 14.00
N LEU A 39 -0.05 -19.15 13.05
CA LEU A 39 -0.82 -17.90 13.04
C LEU A 39 -1.85 -17.89 14.17
N ASP A 40 -2.52 -19.01 14.43
CA ASP A 40 -3.42 -19.15 15.59
C ASP A 40 -2.69 -18.98 16.92
N ASP A 41 -1.46 -19.50 17.01
CA ASP A 41 -0.58 -19.45 18.18
C ASP A 41 0.15 -18.10 18.34
N LEU A 42 0.00 -17.16 17.40
CA LEU A 42 0.44 -15.80 17.64
C LEU A 42 -0.26 -15.23 18.89
N PRO A 43 0.42 -14.35 19.65
CA PRO A 43 -0.18 -13.60 20.74
C PRO A 43 -1.10 -12.51 20.18
N LEU A 44 -2.16 -12.92 19.46
CA LEU A 44 -3.16 -12.06 18.83
C LEU A 44 -4.01 -11.26 19.83
N ASP A 45 -3.80 -11.46 21.13
CA ASP A 45 -4.20 -10.50 22.18
C ASP A 45 -3.68 -9.07 21.88
N ASP A 46 -2.64 -8.96 21.04
CA ASP A 46 -2.04 -7.72 20.51
C ASP A 46 -2.84 -7.04 19.37
N PHE A 47 -3.85 -7.72 18.81
CA PHE A 47 -4.77 -7.15 17.84
C PHE A 47 -6.10 -6.71 18.50
N PRO A 48 -6.88 -5.81 17.87
CA PRO A 48 -8.25 -5.54 18.28
C PRO A 48 -9.08 -6.82 18.38
N VAL A 49 -9.81 -6.98 19.49
CA VAL A 49 -10.43 -8.28 19.85
C VAL A 49 -11.54 -8.70 18.88
N ASP A 50 -12.05 -7.76 18.08
CA ASP A 50 -13.12 -7.98 17.10
C ASP A 50 -12.64 -8.11 15.64
N CYS A 51 -11.33 -7.93 15.33
CA CYS A 51 -10.81 -8.65 14.17
C CYS A 51 -10.63 -10.10 14.60
N ASP A 52 -11.54 -10.96 14.14
CA ASP A 52 -11.22 -12.37 14.00
C ASP A 52 -10.18 -12.53 12.89
N PHE A 53 -8.94 -12.20 13.24
CA PHE A 53 -7.75 -12.29 12.39
C PHE A 53 -7.60 -13.73 11.86
N SER A 54 -8.11 -14.71 12.60
CA SER A 54 -8.15 -16.10 12.13
C SER A 54 -9.15 -16.30 10.99
N SER A 55 -10.37 -15.75 11.01
CA SER A 55 -11.30 -15.91 9.87
C SER A 55 -11.05 -14.97 8.70
N ASN A 56 -10.48 -13.77 8.94
CA ASN A 56 -10.14 -12.81 7.88
C ASN A 56 -8.84 -13.17 7.14
N PHE A 57 -7.79 -13.66 7.84
CA PHE A 57 -6.50 -13.97 7.23
C PHE A 57 -6.21 -15.47 7.03
N LEU A 58 -6.97 -16.38 7.65
CA LEU A 58 -6.95 -17.80 7.28
C LEU A 58 -8.19 -18.11 6.44
N PRO A 59 -8.11 -17.98 5.10
CA PRO A 59 -9.24 -18.30 4.24
C PRO A 59 -9.62 -19.75 4.49
N ASN A 60 -10.84 -20.00 4.98
CA ASN A 60 -11.37 -21.34 5.17
C ASN A 60 -11.44 -22.10 3.83
N ASP A 61 -11.74 -23.40 3.86
CA ASP A 61 -11.78 -24.22 2.65
C ASP A 61 -12.69 -23.65 1.55
N GLU A 62 -13.82 -23.03 1.91
CA GLU A 62 -14.74 -22.44 0.94
C GLU A 62 -14.29 -21.07 0.44
N ALA A 63 -13.61 -20.26 1.27
CA ALA A 63 -12.96 -19.03 0.82
C ALA A 63 -11.82 -19.33 -0.18
N LEU A 64 -11.00 -20.36 0.09
CA LEU A 64 -10.03 -20.85 -0.91
C LEU A 64 -10.72 -21.43 -2.15
N ASN A 65 -11.83 -22.15 -2.02
CA ASN A 65 -12.58 -22.62 -3.18
C ASN A 65 -13.10 -21.47 -4.03
N ALA A 66 -13.70 -20.44 -3.43
CA ALA A 66 -14.19 -19.25 -4.12
C ALA A 66 -13.04 -18.54 -4.87
N LEU A 67 -11.91 -18.32 -4.20
CA LEU A 67 -10.69 -17.77 -4.82
C LEU A 67 -10.21 -18.62 -6.00
N TYR A 68 -10.10 -19.93 -5.83
CA TYR A 68 -9.63 -20.83 -6.90
C TYR A 68 -10.62 -20.95 -8.06
N ARG A 69 -11.94 -20.94 -7.80
CA ARG A 69 -12.99 -20.85 -8.85
C ARG A 69 -12.91 -19.52 -9.61
N GLY A 70 -12.70 -18.40 -8.91
CA GLY A 70 -12.46 -17.09 -9.52
C GLY A 70 -11.23 -17.06 -10.44
N MET A 71 -10.18 -17.81 -10.09
CA MET A 71 -9.01 -18.04 -10.95
C MET A 71 -9.21 -19.14 -12.02
N GLY A 72 -10.45 -19.65 -12.22
CA GLY A 72 -10.78 -20.64 -13.24
C GLY A 72 -10.33 -22.08 -12.94
N THR A 73 -10.03 -22.41 -11.68
CA THR A 73 -9.68 -23.79 -11.27
C THR A 73 -10.92 -24.69 -11.34
N PRO A 74 -10.87 -25.85 -12.03
CA PRO A 74 -12.00 -26.79 -12.07
C PRO A 74 -12.37 -27.32 -10.68
N GLU A 75 -13.66 -27.60 -10.46
CA GLU A 75 -14.16 -28.13 -9.17
C GLU A 75 -13.47 -29.44 -8.75
N SER A 76 -13.05 -30.27 -9.74
CA SER A 76 -12.26 -31.49 -9.51
C SER A 76 -10.88 -31.25 -8.92
N ASP A 77 -10.32 -30.06 -9.12
CA ASP A 77 -8.92 -29.74 -8.89
C ASP A 77 -8.76 -28.86 -7.63
N LEU A 78 -9.86 -28.30 -7.10
CA LEU A 78 -9.86 -27.44 -5.90
C LEU A 78 -9.21 -28.12 -4.69
N ALA A 79 -9.42 -29.42 -4.48
CA ALA A 79 -8.79 -30.15 -3.37
C ALA A 79 -7.26 -30.20 -3.50
N ALA A 80 -6.74 -30.37 -4.72
CA ALA A 80 -5.31 -30.32 -4.99
C ALA A 80 -4.76 -28.88 -4.85
N ALA A 81 -5.53 -27.88 -5.25
CA ALA A 81 -5.17 -26.46 -5.11
C ALA A 81 -5.09 -26.02 -3.63
N ARG A 82 -5.98 -26.51 -2.75
CA ARG A 82 -5.89 -26.31 -1.30
C ARG A 82 -4.69 -27.02 -0.68
N ALA A 83 -4.47 -28.29 -1.02
CA ALA A 83 -3.27 -29.02 -0.56
C ALA A 83 -1.94 -28.42 -1.09
N ASP A 84 -1.97 -27.68 -2.19
CA ASP A 84 -0.84 -26.90 -2.69
C ASP A 84 -0.65 -25.56 -1.98
N TRP A 85 -1.74 -24.88 -1.61
CA TRP A 85 -1.72 -23.73 -0.71
C TRP A 85 -1.09 -24.09 0.63
N ASP A 86 -1.62 -25.12 1.30
CA ASP A 86 -1.16 -25.57 2.63
C ASP A 86 0.36 -25.85 2.63
N ARG A 87 0.85 -26.52 1.59
CA ARG A 87 2.28 -26.82 1.42
C ARG A 87 3.12 -25.57 1.19
N ARG A 88 2.61 -24.57 0.45
CA ARG A 88 3.27 -23.29 0.26
C ARG A 88 3.35 -22.52 1.57
N MET A 89 2.26 -22.43 2.32
CA MET A 89 2.21 -21.76 3.62
C MET A 89 3.17 -22.40 4.64
N ASP A 90 3.20 -23.73 4.72
CA ASP A 90 4.18 -24.44 5.56
C ASP A 90 5.63 -24.21 5.11
N SER A 91 5.87 -24.06 3.80
CA SER A 91 7.20 -23.74 3.27
C SER A 91 7.65 -22.31 3.63
N LEU A 92 6.70 -21.35 3.67
CA LEU A 92 6.97 -19.99 4.16
C LEU A 92 7.35 -20.03 5.65
N LEU A 93 6.58 -20.75 6.48
CA LEU A 93 6.88 -20.94 7.90
C LEU A 93 8.24 -21.61 8.13
N ASP A 94 8.64 -22.57 7.30
CA ASP A 94 9.95 -23.22 7.39
C ASP A 94 11.09 -22.27 6.97
N ALA A 95 10.88 -21.44 5.95
CA ALA A 95 11.88 -20.45 5.50
C ALA A 95 12.19 -19.38 6.56
N THR A 96 11.21 -19.02 7.39
CA THR A 96 11.34 -18.06 8.51
C THR A 96 11.76 -18.71 9.83
N GLY A 97 12.13 -20.00 9.82
CA GLY A 97 12.60 -20.71 11.00
C GLY A 97 11.50 -21.04 12.02
N GLY A 98 10.26 -21.24 11.56
CA GLY A 98 9.11 -21.60 12.39
C GLY A 98 8.35 -20.40 12.98
N LYS A 99 8.53 -19.19 12.43
CA LYS A 99 7.91 -17.95 12.93
C LYS A 99 7.10 -17.27 11.84
N ILE A 100 5.87 -16.85 12.12
CA ILE A 100 5.21 -15.89 11.24
C ILE A 100 5.96 -14.56 11.32
N LEU A 101 6.38 -14.00 10.18
CA LEU A 101 6.82 -12.61 10.11
C LEU A 101 5.56 -11.75 10.17
N TYR A 102 5.44 -10.98 11.25
CA TYR A 102 4.31 -10.08 11.46
C TYR A 102 4.81 -8.65 11.55
N TYR A 103 4.44 -7.86 10.56
CA TYR A 103 4.82 -6.48 10.41
C TYR A 103 4.08 -5.58 11.41
N GLY A 104 4.78 -4.60 11.97
CA GLY A 104 4.23 -3.71 12.99
C GLY A 104 3.95 -4.38 14.34
N ALA A 105 4.48 -5.58 14.59
CA ALA A 105 4.49 -6.18 15.93
C ALA A 105 5.17 -5.24 16.93
N LYS A 106 4.59 -5.02 18.13
CA LYS A 106 5.19 -4.16 19.15
C LYS A 106 6.53 -4.75 19.63
N PRO A 107 7.53 -3.91 19.94
CA PRO A 107 8.91 -4.36 20.16
C PRO A 107 9.05 -5.14 21.46
N ASN A 108 9.80 -6.24 21.38
CA ASN A 108 10.15 -7.10 22.50
C ASN A 108 11.27 -6.49 23.36
N PRO A 109 11.45 -6.96 24.61
CA PRO A 109 12.60 -6.57 25.42
C PRO A 109 13.94 -6.95 24.78
N GLY A 110 14.64 -5.95 24.23
CA GLY A 110 15.92 -6.11 23.54
C GLY A 110 15.91 -5.63 22.08
N ASP A 111 14.73 -5.39 21.51
CA ASP A 111 14.59 -4.83 20.16
C ASP A 111 15.01 -3.35 20.13
N ASN A 112 15.46 -2.87 18.97
CA ASN A 112 15.85 -1.47 18.79
C ASN A 112 14.60 -0.58 18.80
N ILE A 113 14.60 0.42 19.69
CA ILE A 113 13.54 1.42 19.79
C ILE A 113 14.14 2.82 19.89
N TRP A 114 13.39 3.80 19.39
CA TRP A 114 13.69 5.22 19.55
C TRP A 114 12.57 5.86 20.37
N LEU A 115 12.91 6.81 21.24
CA LEU A 115 11.96 7.49 22.12
C LEU A 115 12.04 8.99 21.90
N VAL A 116 10.89 9.60 21.62
CA VAL A 116 10.70 11.05 21.50
C VAL A 116 9.82 11.51 22.67
N PRO A 117 10.40 12.11 23.73
CA PRO A 117 9.63 12.61 24.86
C PRO A 117 8.70 13.76 24.49
N ILE A 118 7.43 13.68 24.87
CA ILE A 118 6.44 14.73 24.60
C ILE A 118 6.58 15.83 25.68
N PRO A 119 6.79 17.11 25.33
CA PRO A 119 6.99 18.18 26.30
C PRO A 119 5.78 18.40 27.21
N ASP A 120 6.01 18.62 28.51
CA ASP A 120 4.99 18.79 29.55
C ASP A 120 3.98 17.64 29.68
N ASP A 121 4.38 16.42 29.29
CA ASP A 121 3.60 15.19 29.35
C ASP A 121 4.40 14.06 30.04
N ARG A 122 3.71 13.01 30.51
CA ARG A 122 4.31 11.75 30.98
C ARG A 122 4.59 10.76 29.85
N LEU A 123 3.98 11.00 28.69
CA LEU A 123 4.07 10.15 27.52
C LEU A 123 5.32 10.44 26.67
N SER A 124 5.70 9.46 25.87
CA SER A 124 6.68 9.59 24.80
C SER A 124 6.16 8.86 23.57
N ILE A 125 6.53 9.33 22.38
CA ILE A 125 6.32 8.58 21.15
C ILE A 125 7.46 7.58 21.04
N ARG A 126 7.14 6.30 20.86
CA ARG A 126 8.10 5.21 20.70
C ARG A 126 8.04 4.70 19.27
N PHE A 127 9.17 4.72 18.58
CA PHE A 127 9.32 4.18 17.23
C PHE A 127 10.07 2.86 17.25
N TRP A 128 9.76 1.98 16.30
CA TRP A 128 10.50 0.77 15.99
C TRP A 128 10.31 0.40 14.51
N ASP A 129 11.28 -0.31 13.97
CA ASP A 129 11.33 -0.77 12.58
C ASP A 129 10.13 -1.65 12.21
N GLY A 130 9.80 -2.61 13.08
CA GLY A 130 8.60 -3.46 12.93
C GLY A 130 8.63 -4.43 11.75
N GLY A 131 9.72 -4.51 10.99
CA GLY A 131 9.91 -5.37 9.83
C GLY A 131 10.18 -4.62 8.52
N GLU A 132 9.76 -3.36 8.42
CA GLU A 132 9.73 -2.55 7.17
C GLU A 132 11.03 -1.73 6.97
N GLY A 133 12.17 -2.30 7.38
CA GLY A 133 13.45 -1.60 7.37
C GLY A 133 14.07 -1.38 5.99
N GLU A 134 13.63 -2.12 4.96
CA GLU A 134 14.08 -1.94 3.57
C GLU A 134 13.25 -0.83 2.89
N GLU A 135 11.98 -0.75 3.25
CA GLU A 135 10.94 0.22 2.90
C GLU A 135 11.14 1.58 3.61
N ARG A 136 11.99 1.58 4.67
CA ARG A 136 12.27 2.72 5.55
C ARG A 136 11.04 3.22 6.31
N GLU A 137 10.09 2.36 6.64
CA GLU A 137 8.97 2.74 7.50
C GLU A 137 9.32 2.53 8.98
N PHE A 138 8.70 3.33 9.85
CA PHE A 138 8.69 3.09 11.29
C PHE A 138 7.26 2.98 11.79
N PHE A 139 6.98 1.93 12.56
CA PHE A 139 5.80 1.90 13.40
C PHE A 139 6.05 2.71 14.66
N PHE A 140 4.98 3.34 15.17
CA PHE A 140 5.05 4.03 16.45
C PHE A 140 3.80 3.87 17.31
N ASP A 141 3.99 4.06 18.61
CA ASP A 141 2.93 4.14 19.62
C ASP A 141 3.28 5.14 20.73
N TYR A 142 2.32 5.37 21.63
CA TYR A 142 2.52 6.17 22.83
C TYR A 142 2.93 5.25 23.98
N VAL A 143 3.96 5.63 24.73
CA VAL A 143 4.42 4.91 25.92
C VAL A 143 4.43 5.83 27.14
N ASP A 144 3.85 5.38 28.25
CA ASP A 144 4.07 6.00 29.54
C ASP A 144 5.41 5.50 30.11
N LEU A 145 6.39 6.40 30.27
CA LEU A 145 7.72 6.03 30.76
C LEU A 145 7.78 5.75 32.28
N CYS A 146 6.82 6.24 33.05
CA CYS A 146 6.69 5.98 34.48
C CYS A 146 6.10 4.58 34.74
N GLU A 147 5.03 4.23 34.01
CA GLU A 147 4.36 2.93 34.09
C GLU A 147 5.05 1.84 33.24
N LYS A 148 5.87 2.24 32.27
CA LYS A 148 6.56 1.38 31.28
C LYS A 148 5.61 0.53 30.45
N LYS A 149 4.55 1.16 29.94
CA LYS A 149 3.51 0.49 29.14
C LYS A 149 3.18 1.34 27.92
N ALA A 150 2.89 0.67 26.81
CA ALA A 150 2.17 1.29 25.72
C ALA A 150 0.78 1.71 26.21
N VAL A 151 0.29 2.84 25.70
CA VAL A 151 -1.06 3.35 25.89
C VAL A 151 -1.63 3.72 24.52
N ASN A 152 -2.95 3.76 24.39
CA ASN A 152 -3.55 4.34 23.19
C ASN A 152 -3.33 5.87 23.19
N SER A 153 -3.49 6.50 22.04
CA SER A 153 -3.44 7.96 21.94
C SER A 153 -4.41 8.60 22.95
N PRO A 154 -4.02 9.69 23.64
CA PRO A 154 -4.95 10.46 24.47
C PRO A 154 -6.02 11.18 23.64
N ALA A 155 -7.21 11.39 24.20
CA ALA A 155 -8.32 12.01 23.47
C ALA A 155 -7.95 13.38 22.88
N GLY A 156 -8.17 13.54 21.57
CA GLY A 156 -7.82 14.74 20.81
C GLY A 156 -6.32 14.90 20.50
N TYR A 157 -5.48 13.88 20.75
CA TYR A 157 -4.14 13.83 20.16
C TYR A 157 -4.26 13.38 18.71
N GLU A 158 -3.67 14.15 17.82
CA GLU A 158 -3.66 13.95 16.37
C GLU A 158 -2.22 14.17 15.89
N VAL A 159 -1.70 13.24 15.09
CA VAL A 159 -0.38 13.39 14.45
C VAL A 159 -0.61 13.73 13.00
N GLU A 160 0.09 14.74 12.47
CA GLU A 160 0.16 15.03 11.04
C GLU A 160 1.60 14.86 10.57
N ALA A 161 1.79 14.11 9.47
CA ALA A 161 3.06 13.94 8.79
C ALA A 161 3.24 15.02 7.72
N TYR A 162 4.46 15.54 7.57
CA TYR A 162 4.84 16.41 6.46
C TYR A 162 5.93 15.76 5.60
N PHE A 163 5.86 16.04 4.30
CA PHE A 163 6.69 15.38 3.30
C PHE A 163 8.18 15.79 3.33
N ASN A 164 9.09 14.84 3.57
CA ASN A 164 10.53 15.12 3.54
C ASN A 164 11.21 14.81 2.18
N LEU A 165 11.17 15.80 1.27
CA LEU A 165 11.88 15.78 -0.02
C LEU A 165 13.38 15.44 0.02
N ARG A 166 14.04 15.50 1.18
CA ARG A 166 15.46 15.20 1.27
C ARG A 166 15.74 13.69 1.14
N HIS A 167 14.81 12.86 1.59
CA HIS A 167 14.97 11.40 1.60
C HIS A 167 13.95 10.71 0.67
N HIS A 168 12.79 11.34 0.45
CA HIS A 168 11.72 10.79 -0.38
C HIS A 168 11.58 11.60 -1.67
N LEU A 169 11.93 10.98 -2.80
CA LEU A 169 11.85 11.58 -4.14
C LEU A 169 10.46 11.39 -4.79
N ALA A 170 9.60 10.58 -4.17
CA ALA A 170 8.27 10.21 -4.62
C ALA A 170 7.23 10.71 -3.61
N PHE A 171 6.21 11.45 -4.09
CA PHE A 171 5.07 11.81 -3.24
C PHE A 171 4.11 10.64 -3.19
N VAL A 172 4.31 9.64 -2.33
CA VAL A 172 3.22 8.70 -2.07
C VAL A 172 2.09 9.52 -1.40
N PRO A 173 0.86 9.48 -1.92
CA PRO A 173 -0.27 10.09 -1.21
C PRO A 173 -0.44 9.46 0.18
N GLY A 174 -1.24 10.05 1.08
CA GLY A 174 -1.59 9.45 2.39
C GLY A 174 -0.46 9.30 3.42
N GLU A 175 0.82 9.38 3.03
CA GLU A 175 1.97 9.51 3.92
C GLU A 175 2.19 10.96 4.42
N VAL A 176 1.31 11.87 4.00
CA VAL A 176 1.33 13.31 4.27
C VAL A 176 -0.07 13.74 4.68
N GLY A 177 -0.17 14.53 5.74
CA GLY A 177 -1.44 14.86 6.40
C GLY A 177 -1.66 14.03 7.68
N PRO A 178 -2.90 13.97 8.20
CA PRO A 178 -3.22 13.26 9.43
C PRO A 178 -2.87 11.76 9.37
N ILE A 179 -2.04 11.29 10.30
CA ILE A 179 -1.71 9.89 10.47
C ILE A 179 -2.82 9.22 11.30
N HIS A 180 -3.67 8.45 10.64
CA HIS A 180 -4.61 7.56 11.32
C HIS A 180 -3.90 6.31 11.86
N SER A 181 -4.42 5.73 12.95
CA SER A 181 -3.88 4.48 13.48
C SER A 181 -4.16 3.31 12.53
N ASN A 182 -3.27 2.32 12.53
CA ASN A 182 -3.34 1.14 11.66
C ASN A 182 -4.62 0.34 11.94
N GLU A 183 -5.11 0.38 13.19
CA GLU A 183 -6.41 -0.16 13.56
C GLU A 183 -7.58 0.65 12.97
N ALA A 184 -7.50 1.99 12.96
CA ALA A 184 -8.51 2.83 12.30
C ALA A 184 -8.54 2.62 10.77
N TRP A 185 -7.36 2.43 10.14
CA TRP A 185 -7.24 2.01 8.74
C TRP A 185 -7.90 0.65 8.47
N ALA A 186 -7.78 -0.29 9.41
CA ALA A 186 -8.49 -1.57 9.38
C ALA A 186 -9.98 -1.48 9.77
N GLY A 187 -10.55 -0.28 9.87
CA GLY A 187 -11.97 -0.03 10.12
C GLY A 187 -12.41 -0.06 11.59
N PHE A 188 -11.47 -0.17 12.55
CA PHE A 188 -11.81 -0.16 13.97
C PHE A 188 -12.14 1.25 14.46
N SER A 189 -13.24 1.39 15.20
CA SER A 189 -13.46 2.62 15.93
C SER A 189 -12.52 2.68 17.14
N ARG A 190 -12.11 3.88 17.52
CA ARG A 190 -11.13 4.09 18.60
C ARG A 190 -11.56 3.54 19.97
N SER A 191 -12.85 3.34 20.21
CA SER A 191 -13.35 2.69 21.43
C SER A 191 -13.16 1.17 21.45
N ASP A 192 -12.91 0.58 20.28
CA ASP A 192 -12.83 -0.88 20.08
C ASP A 192 -11.35 -1.33 20.06
N ILE A 193 -10.41 -0.39 19.94
CA ILE A 193 -8.97 -0.62 20.09
C ILE A 193 -8.65 -0.82 21.58
N PRO A 194 -8.15 -2.00 22.01
CA PRO A 194 -7.83 -2.24 23.41
C PRO A 194 -6.69 -1.35 23.90
N GLU A 195 -6.63 -1.07 25.20
CA GLU A 195 -5.65 -0.13 25.77
C GLU A 195 -4.19 -0.57 25.51
N GLY A 196 -3.37 0.35 25.00
CA GLY A 196 -1.99 0.10 24.63
C GLY A 196 -1.79 -0.66 23.32
N ARG A 197 -2.85 -0.96 22.55
CA ARG A 197 -2.78 -1.67 21.28
C ARG A 197 -2.63 -0.77 20.06
N GLU A 198 -3.10 0.47 20.13
CA GLU A 198 -3.04 1.41 19.01
C GLU A 198 -1.61 1.59 18.48
N ARG A 199 -1.49 1.61 17.15
CA ARG A 199 -0.24 1.79 16.41
C ARG A 199 -0.47 2.71 15.22
N PHE A 200 0.62 3.31 14.77
CA PHE A 200 0.67 4.19 13.62
C PHE A 200 1.90 3.82 12.79
N THR A 201 1.91 4.15 11.50
CA THR A 201 3.09 4.01 10.62
C THR A 201 3.49 5.39 10.09
N ALA A 202 4.79 5.62 9.92
CA ALA A 202 5.31 6.82 9.26
C ALA A 202 6.69 6.55 8.64
N LEU A 203 6.96 7.14 7.48
CA LEU A 203 8.28 7.04 6.83
C LEU A 203 9.41 7.64 7.68
N ALA A 204 10.57 6.99 7.63
CA ALA A 204 11.82 7.51 8.17
C ALA A 204 12.07 8.96 7.74
N CYS A 205 12.68 9.74 8.63
CA CYS A 205 12.97 11.16 8.43
C CYS A 205 11.78 12.11 8.23
N ASN A 206 10.52 11.66 8.09
CA ASN A 206 9.41 12.61 7.95
C ASN A 206 9.28 13.46 9.23
N PRO A 207 9.29 14.80 9.13
CA PRO A 207 8.89 15.64 10.26
C PRO A 207 7.38 15.55 10.43
N CYS A 208 6.97 15.45 11.69
CA CYS A 208 5.57 15.35 12.06
C CYS A 208 5.26 16.40 13.14
N VAL A 209 3.99 16.74 13.26
CA VAL A 209 3.44 17.53 14.36
C VAL A 209 2.47 16.68 15.16
N LEU A 210 2.55 16.78 16.48
CA LEU A 210 1.57 16.25 17.42
C LEU A 210 0.73 17.41 17.96
N HIS A 211 -0.51 17.49 17.48
CA HIS A 211 -1.54 18.39 18.01
C HIS A 211 -2.07 17.84 19.33
N ARG A 212 -2.29 18.73 20.30
CA ARG A 212 -2.71 18.35 21.67
C ARG A 212 -3.70 19.36 22.24
N PRO A 213 -4.85 18.96 22.81
CA PRO A 213 -5.89 19.90 23.22
C PRO A 213 -5.40 20.89 24.30
N GLY A 214 -5.44 22.18 23.98
CA GLY A 214 -5.04 23.26 24.91
C GLY A 214 -3.54 23.34 25.20
N LYS A 215 -2.70 22.77 24.33
CA LYS A 215 -1.23 22.83 24.39
C LYS A 215 -0.68 23.39 23.08
N GLU A 216 0.59 23.78 23.08
CA GLU A 216 1.31 24.10 21.85
C GLU A 216 1.63 22.83 21.07
N ASP A 217 1.57 22.95 19.74
CA ASP A 217 1.92 21.92 18.77
C ASP A 217 3.35 21.42 19.02
N PHE A 218 3.50 20.10 19.14
CA PHE A 218 4.80 19.49 19.37
C PHE A 218 5.35 18.88 18.08
N PHE A 219 6.39 19.51 17.54
CA PHE A 219 7.06 19.00 16.36
C PHE A 219 8.18 18.01 16.70
N PHE A 220 8.31 16.99 15.88
CA PHE A 220 9.38 15.99 15.95
C PHE A 220 9.72 15.49 14.54
N SER A 221 10.64 14.55 14.44
CA SER A 221 10.88 13.79 13.21
C SER A 221 10.91 12.31 13.52
N VAL A 222 10.36 11.51 12.61
CA VAL A 222 10.53 10.06 12.61
C VAL A 222 12.04 9.76 12.55
N PRO A 223 12.54 8.71 13.26
CA PRO A 223 13.95 8.35 13.21
C PRO A 223 14.47 8.13 11.78
N ASP A 224 15.80 8.12 11.66
CA ASP A 224 16.48 7.73 10.44
C ASP A 224 17.25 6.42 10.65
N TYR A 225 17.35 5.65 9.58
CA TYR A 225 18.28 4.55 9.47
C TYR A 225 19.69 5.13 9.22
N PRO A 226 20.75 4.66 9.91
CA PRO A 226 22.09 5.20 9.71
C PRO A 226 22.57 4.98 8.27
N GLU A 227 22.60 6.04 7.46
CA GLU A 227 22.94 5.99 6.03
C GLU A 227 24.34 5.42 5.73
N GLU A 228 24.42 4.48 4.78
CA GLU A 228 25.64 4.28 3.97
C GLU A 228 25.63 5.28 2.79
N VAL A 229 26.15 6.49 3.03
CA VAL A 229 26.07 7.61 2.08
C VAL A 229 26.92 7.40 0.82
N SER A 230 26.34 7.62 -0.37
CA SER A 230 27.06 7.80 -1.65
C SER A 230 26.60 9.07 -2.40
N PRO A 231 27.50 9.89 -2.97
CA PRO A 231 27.15 11.21 -3.54
C PRO A 231 26.95 11.23 -5.07
N VAL A 232 26.08 12.13 -5.56
CA VAL A 232 25.86 12.40 -7.00
C VAL A 232 25.97 13.91 -7.33
N PRO A 233 26.70 14.34 -8.39
CA PRO A 233 26.86 15.77 -8.70
C PRO A 233 26.40 16.26 -10.11
N GLY A 234 25.54 17.29 -10.14
CA GLY A 234 25.73 18.51 -10.97
C GLY A 234 25.04 18.65 -12.36
N VAL A 235 24.08 19.58 -12.49
CA VAL A 235 23.50 20.10 -13.77
C VAL A 235 23.25 21.63 -13.68
N LYS A 236 22.97 22.34 -14.79
CA LYS A 236 22.73 23.81 -14.90
C LYS A 236 21.41 24.13 -15.66
N PRO A 237 20.72 25.28 -15.40
CA PRO A 237 19.33 25.53 -15.85
C PRO A 237 19.15 26.43 -17.10
N GLY A 238 17.93 26.46 -17.63
CA GLY A 238 17.38 27.35 -18.68
C GLY A 238 15.86 27.61 -18.50
N VAL A 239 15.28 28.67 -19.10
CA VAL A 239 14.04 29.35 -18.61
C VAL A 239 12.92 29.49 -19.67
N HIS A 240 11.68 29.78 -19.22
CA HIS A 240 10.45 30.32 -19.89
C HIS A 240 9.32 29.29 -20.11
N PHE A 241 8.00 29.57 -19.91
CA PHE A 241 7.23 30.75 -19.41
C PHE A 241 5.87 30.27 -18.80
N ALA A 242 5.01 31.15 -18.23
CA ALA A 242 3.83 30.78 -17.39
C ALA A 242 2.43 31.27 -17.88
N THR A 243 1.36 30.70 -17.30
CA THR A 243 -0.05 31.17 -17.36
C THR A 243 -0.71 31.24 -15.97
N ALA A 244 -1.86 31.92 -15.84
CA ALA A 244 -2.49 32.30 -14.55
C ALA A 244 -3.12 31.12 -13.76
N GLY A 245 -3.31 31.17 -12.43
CA GLY A 245 -3.44 32.37 -11.59
C GLY A 245 -3.10 32.23 -10.10
N ARG A 246 -2.16 31.35 -9.76
CA ARG A 246 -1.42 31.33 -8.49
C ARG A 246 -0.08 32.04 -8.68
N VAL A 247 0.55 32.57 -7.62
CA VAL A 247 1.97 32.98 -7.71
C VAL A 247 2.82 31.74 -7.48
N CYS A 248 3.20 31.06 -8.56
CA CYS A 248 4.14 29.94 -8.54
C CYS A 248 5.44 30.40 -7.86
N ARG A 249 5.91 29.68 -6.84
CA ARG A 249 7.12 30.07 -6.09
C ARG A 249 8.41 29.87 -6.90
N ASN A 250 8.41 28.81 -7.69
CA ASN A 250 9.55 28.26 -8.42
C ASN A 250 9.05 27.70 -9.77
N ARG A 251 9.92 27.08 -10.58
CA ARG A 251 9.56 26.53 -11.89
C ARG A 251 8.81 25.20 -11.77
N TRP A 252 9.05 24.42 -10.72
CA TRP A 252 8.34 23.16 -10.45
C TRP A 252 6.87 23.39 -10.06
N ASP A 253 6.60 24.40 -9.22
CA ASP A 253 5.25 24.93 -8.95
C ASP A 253 4.53 25.29 -10.26
N ALA A 254 5.20 26.03 -11.16
CA ALA A 254 4.62 26.42 -12.44
C ALA A 254 4.40 25.20 -13.36
N ALA A 255 5.29 24.21 -13.31
CA ALA A 255 5.14 22.97 -14.06
C ALA A 255 3.99 22.10 -13.54
N LEU A 256 3.59 22.22 -12.26
CA LEU A 256 2.37 21.60 -11.72
C LEU A 256 1.12 22.30 -12.26
N ASP A 257 1.11 23.64 -12.29
CA ASP A 257 0.00 24.43 -12.86
C ASP A 257 -0.20 24.15 -14.38
N ASP A 258 0.87 23.77 -15.10
CA ASP A 258 0.84 23.38 -16.52
C ASP A 258 0.45 21.90 -16.77
N LEU A 259 0.22 21.09 -15.72
CA LEU A 259 -0.17 19.68 -15.90
C LEU A 259 -1.60 19.55 -16.45
N PRO A 260 -1.87 18.57 -17.32
CA PRO A 260 -3.21 18.32 -17.87
C PRO A 260 -4.07 17.52 -16.88
N VAL A 261 -4.36 18.08 -15.71
CA VAL A 261 -5.18 17.46 -14.66
C VAL A 261 -6.47 18.23 -14.44
N ASP A 262 -7.59 17.51 -14.40
CA ASP A 262 -8.88 18.02 -13.92
C ASP A 262 -8.95 18.03 -12.37
N CYS A 263 -7.86 17.64 -11.69
CA CYS A 263 -7.70 17.68 -10.24
C CYS A 263 -6.98 18.97 -9.82
N ASP A 264 -7.57 19.74 -8.90
CA ASP A 264 -6.92 20.92 -8.32
C ASP A 264 -5.79 20.50 -7.35
N LEU A 265 -4.56 20.41 -7.87
CA LEU A 265 -3.37 20.09 -7.09
C LEU A 265 -2.88 21.25 -6.20
N SER A 266 -3.56 22.41 -6.18
CA SER A 266 -3.11 23.56 -5.38
C SER A 266 -3.10 23.30 -3.87
N ASN A 267 -3.88 22.32 -3.41
CA ASN A 267 -3.91 21.84 -2.02
C ASN A 267 -2.70 20.94 -1.66
N LEU A 268 -2.07 20.27 -2.64
CA LEU A 268 -0.86 19.46 -2.42
C LEU A 268 0.42 20.30 -2.40
N LEU A 269 0.31 21.56 -2.83
CA LEU A 269 1.43 22.49 -2.95
C LEU A 269 1.65 23.26 -1.63
N PRO A 270 2.72 22.99 -0.87
CA PRO A 270 2.90 23.58 0.44
C PRO A 270 3.03 25.12 0.35
N THR A 271 2.18 25.79 1.13
CA THR A 271 2.25 27.25 1.28
C THR A 271 3.56 27.67 1.96
N ASP A 272 3.90 28.96 1.90
CA ASP A 272 5.03 29.49 2.66
C ASP A 272 4.94 29.15 4.16
N GLU A 273 3.73 29.15 4.73
CA GLU A 273 3.54 28.80 6.14
C GLU A 273 3.58 27.30 6.40
N ALA A 274 3.07 26.46 5.49
CA ALA A 274 3.23 25.01 5.60
C ALA A 274 4.72 24.60 5.57
N LEU A 275 5.54 25.22 4.71
CA LEU A 275 6.98 25.03 4.75
C LEU A 275 7.63 25.62 6.01
N ASN A 276 7.15 26.76 6.53
CA ASN A 276 7.66 27.29 7.80
C ASN A 276 7.39 26.32 8.96
N THR A 277 6.19 25.75 9.02
CA THR A 277 5.77 24.72 9.96
C THR A 277 6.68 23.48 9.86
N PHE A 278 6.89 22.95 8.64
CA PHE A 278 7.85 21.88 8.36
C PHE A 278 9.28 22.20 8.87
N PHE A 279 9.82 23.38 8.50
CA PHE A 279 11.19 23.74 8.86
C PHE A 279 11.36 23.99 10.37
N ARG A 280 10.43 24.69 11.01
CA ARG A 280 10.39 24.83 12.48
C ARG A 280 10.38 23.45 13.14
N GLY A 281 9.64 22.49 12.58
CA GLY A 281 9.61 21.12 13.08
C GLY A 281 10.92 20.35 12.93
N SER A 282 11.69 20.63 11.88
CA SER A 282 13.08 20.15 11.74
C SER A 282 14.11 20.92 12.60
N GLY A 283 13.68 21.90 13.40
CA GLY A 283 14.53 22.70 14.28
C GLY A 283 15.16 23.96 13.65
N THR A 284 14.73 24.35 12.45
CA THR A 284 15.15 25.61 11.82
C THR A 284 14.70 26.82 12.63
N LYS A 285 15.57 27.83 12.74
CA LYS A 285 15.26 29.09 13.45
C LYS A 285 14.46 30.03 12.56
N GLU A 286 13.64 30.87 13.16
CA GLU A 286 12.82 31.87 12.45
C GLU A 286 13.64 32.80 11.52
N SER A 287 14.91 33.08 11.86
CA SER A 287 15.83 33.85 11.02
C SER A 287 16.24 33.17 9.72
N ASP A 288 16.15 31.84 9.68
CA ASP A 288 16.76 30.98 8.67
C ASP A 288 15.69 30.41 7.72
N LEU A 289 14.41 30.39 8.14
CA LEU A 289 13.26 29.89 7.34
C LEU A 289 13.20 30.44 5.91
N ALA A 290 13.52 31.73 5.69
CA ALA A 290 13.49 32.32 4.36
C ALA A 290 14.60 31.77 3.44
N ALA A 291 15.74 31.36 4.00
CA ALA A 291 16.80 30.69 3.26
C ALA A 291 16.43 29.23 2.97
N ASP A 292 15.80 28.54 3.92
CA ASP A 292 15.36 27.15 3.75
C ASP A 292 14.20 27.01 2.74
N ARG A 293 13.25 27.96 2.71
CA ARG A 293 12.24 28.05 1.64
C ARG A 293 12.89 28.23 0.26
N ALA A 294 13.87 29.13 0.14
CA ALA A 294 14.61 29.32 -1.10
C ALA A 294 15.50 28.11 -1.47
N ASP A 295 15.94 27.31 -0.49
CA ASP A 295 16.64 26.06 -0.76
C ASP A 295 15.71 24.97 -1.29
N TRP A 296 14.54 24.81 -0.68
CA TRP A 296 13.46 23.92 -1.16
C TRP A 296 13.07 24.26 -2.60
N ASP A 297 12.82 25.53 -2.90
CA ASP A 297 12.47 26.00 -4.25
C ASP A 297 13.56 25.63 -5.27
N ARG A 298 14.86 25.74 -4.91
CA ARG A 298 15.96 25.30 -5.77
C ARG A 298 16.05 23.78 -5.94
N ARG A 299 15.71 22.99 -4.90
CA ARG A 299 15.70 21.52 -4.97
C ARG A 299 14.57 21.03 -5.89
N MET A 300 13.40 21.65 -5.82
CA MET A 300 12.28 21.33 -6.71
C MET A 300 12.57 21.71 -8.17
N ASP A 301 13.15 22.88 -8.42
CA ASP A 301 13.66 23.25 -9.75
C ASP A 301 14.73 22.26 -10.26
N ALA A 302 15.58 21.73 -9.39
CA ALA A 302 16.58 20.73 -9.76
C ALA A 302 15.97 19.35 -10.07
N MET A 303 14.91 18.94 -9.37
CA MET A 303 14.13 17.74 -9.71
C MET A 303 13.43 17.89 -11.05
N LEU A 304 12.85 19.07 -11.34
CA LEU A 304 12.27 19.39 -12.65
C LEU A 304 13.31 19.33 -13.77
N ASP A 305 14.50 19.91 -13.54
CA ASP A 305 15.61 19.88 -14.51
C ASP A 305 16.11 18.45 -14.74
N ALA A 306 16.19 17.61 -13.69
CA ALA A 306 16.54 16.20 -13.79
C ALA A 306 15.49 15.38 -14.57
N GLY A 307 14.20 15.69 -14.40
CA GLY A 307 13.08 15.16 -15.20
C GLY A 307 13.00 15.72 -16.63
N GLY A 308 13.98 16.52 -17.08
CA GLY A 308 14.02 17.08 -18.43
C GLY A 308 13.01 18.18 -18.68
N GLY A 309 12.68 18.97 -17.65
CA GLY A 309 11.62 19.99 -17.70
C GLY A 309 10.22 19.44 -17.48
N LYS A 310 10.10 18.17 -17.07
CA LYS A 310 8.86 17.52 -16.65
C LYS A 310 8.99 17.09 -15.20
N ILE A 311 7.88 17.09 -14.48
CA ILE A 311 7.84 16.59 -13.12
C ILE A 311 8.10 15.08 -13.16
N PRO A 312 9.06 14.54 -12.39
CA PRO A 312 9.29 13.10 -12.30
C PRO A 312 8.00 12.37 -11.95
N TYR A 313 7.77 11.23 -12.61
CA TYR A 313 6.44 10.62 -12.77
C TYR A 313 5.80 10.02 -11.50
N ILE A 314 6.52 10.04 -10.38
CA ILE A 314 6.29 9.16 -9.24
C ILE A 314 5.42 9.86 -8.18
N GLY A 315 4.37 9.17 -7.71
CA GLY A 315 3.51 9.64 -6.62
C GLY A 315 2.33 10.54 -7.00
N VAL A 316 2.41 11.33 -8.07
CA VAL A 316 1.23 12.06 -8.60
C VAL A 316 0.58 11.20 -9.68
N CYS A 317 -0.32 10.31 -9.27
CA CYS A 317 -0.79 9.15 -10.05
C CYS A 317 -1.64 9.54 -11.29
N PHE A 318 -1.03 10.13 -12.32
CA PHE A 318 -1.77 10.60 -13.49
C PHE A 318 -2.43 9.45 -14.24
N LYS A 319 -3.56 9.76 -14.88
CA LYS A 319 -4.20 8.86 -15.84
C LYS A 319 -3.21 8.58 -16.98
N PRO A 320 -3.18 7.36 -17.54
CA PRO A 320 -2.17 6.98 -18.51
C PRO A 320 -2.30 7.80 -19.80
N ASN A 321 -1.17 8.28 -20.30
CA ASN A 321 -1.07 9.12 -21.48
C ASN A 321 -1.29 8.31 -22.78
N PRO A 322 -1.65 8.97 -23.90
CA PRO A 322 -1.73 8.32 -25.20
C PRO A 322 -0.38 7.74 -25.68
N GLY A 323 -0.18 6.44 -25.44
CA GLY A 323 1.04 5.71 -25.78
C GLY A 323 1.60 4.87 -24.63
N ASP A 324 1.12 5.10 -23.40
CA ASP A 324 1.50 4.31 -22.23
C ASP A 324 1.00 2.87 -22.34
N ASN A 325 1.68 1.95 -21.65
CA ASN A 325 1.21 0.57 -21.53
C ASN A 325 0.03 0.53 -20.54
N VAL A 326 -1.11 0.02 -21.01
CA VAL A 326 -2.31 -0.19 -20.18
C VAL A 326 -2.83 -1.60 -20.36
N TRP A 327 -3.39 -2.17 -19.29
CA TRP A 327 -4.06 -3.46 -19.31
C TRP A 327 -5.54 -3.22 -19.08
N LEU A 328 -6.40 -3.84 -19.88
CA LEU A 328 -7.85 -3.78 -19.73
C LEU A 328 -8.39 -5.13 -19.25
N VAL A 329 -9.23 -5.08 -18.21
CA VAL A 329 -10.04 -6.18 -17.68
C VAL A 329 -11.51 -5.84 -17.93
N PRO A 330 -12.14 -6.43 -18.96
CA PRO A 330 -13.56 -6.20 -19.25
C PRO A 330 -14.46 -6.72 -18.12
N ILE A 331 -15.40 -5.90 -17.66
CA ILE A 331 -16.34 -6.28 -16.62
C ILE A 331 -17.53 -7.02 -17.28
N PRO A 332 -17.86 -8.27 -16.89
CA PRO A 332 -18.93 -9.04 -17.52
C PRO A 332 -20.31 -8.38 -17.38
N ASP A 333 -21.08 -8.38 -18.46
CA ASP A 333 -22.41 -7.75 -18.57
C ASP A 333 -22.46 -6.26 -18.19
N ASP A 334 -21.34 -5.54 -18.39
CA ASP A 334 -21.25 -4.09 -18.23
C ASP A 334 -20.56 -3.43 -19.44
N ARG A 335 -20.69 -2.10 -19.58
CA ARG A 335 -19.97 -1.28 -20.58
C ARG A 335 -18.58 -0.85 -20.11
N LEU A 336 -18.31 -1.00 -18.82
CA LEU A 336 -17.07 -0.60 -18.18
C LEU A 336 -15.97 -1.68 -18.29
N SER A 337 -14.74 -1.25 -18.09
CA SER A 337 -13.58 -2.12 -17.87
C SER A 337 -12.70 -1.50 -16.81
N ILE A 338 -12.02 -2.35 -16.04
CA ILE A 338 -10.95 -1.92 -15.14
C ILE A 338 -9.70 -1.73 -16.01
N ARG A 339 -9.08 -0.56 -15.94
CA ARG A 339 -7.85 -0.24 -16.67
C ARG A 339 -6.71 -0.10 -15.67
N PHE A 340 -5.67 -0.91 -15.81
CA PHE A 340 -4.44 -0.84 -15.02
C PHE A 340 -3.33 -0.14 -15.79
N TRP A 341 -2.45 0.56 -15.09
CA TRP A 341 -1.17 1.07 -15.58
C TRP A 341 -0.14 1.13 -14.45
N ASP A 342 1.13 1.10 -14.84
CA ASP A 342 2.30 1.11 -13.94
C ASP A 342 2.33 2.39 -13.08
N GLY A 343 2.21 3.56 -13.73
CA GLY A 343 2.19 4.86 -13.06
C GLY A 343 3.51 5.29 -12.41
N GLY A 344 4.58 4.49 -12.53
CA GLY A 344 5.90 4.78 -11.97
C GLY A 344 6.28 3.89 -10.79
N GLU A 345 5.37 3.05 -10.28
CA GLU A 345 5.57 2.20 -9.09
C GLU A 345 5.82 0.73 -9.45
N GLY A 346 6.24 0.44 -10.69
CA GLY A 346 6.51 -0.91 -11.15
C GLY A 346 7.67 -1.62 -10.44
N ASP A 347 8.62 -0.88 -9.87
CA ASP A 347 9.68 -1.42 -9.02
C ASP A 347 9.12 -1.92 -7.66
N GLU A 348 8.12 -1.23 -7.11
CA GLU A 348 7.32 -1.67 -5.94
C GLU A 348 6.26 -2.73 -6.30
N ARG A 349 6.17 -3.09 -7.58
CA ARG A 349 5.13 -3.98 -8.14
C ARG A 349 3.70 -3.50 -7.87
N LYS A 350 3.46 -2.20 -7.71
CA LYS A 350 2.11 -1.65 -7.61
C LYS A 350 1.57 -1.33 -9.01
N PHE A 351 0.25 -1.38 -9.17
CA PHE A 351 -0.46 -0.90 -10.34
C PHE A 351 -1.54 0.07 -9.89
N PHE A 352 -1.65 1.21 -10.57
CA PHE A 352 -2.83 2.05 -10.46
C PHE A 352 -3.93 1.51 -11.37
N PHE A 353 -5.18 1.71 -10.96
CA PHE A 353 -6.31 1.42 -11.82
C PHE A 353 -7.46 2.42 -11.72
N ASP A 354 -8.28 2.42 -12.77
CA ASP A 354 -9.53 3.17 -12.85
C ASP A 354 -10.57 2.44 -13.70
N TYR A 355 -11.78 3.00 -13.75
CA TYR A 355 -12.85 2.51 -14.63
C TYR A 355 -12.84 3.28 -15.94
N VAL A 356 -12.94 2.55 -17.06
CA VAL A 356 -13.12 3.15 -18.39
C VAL A 356 -14.39 2.66 -19.06
N ASP A 357 -15.16 3.56 -19.63
CA ASP A 357 -16.24 3.21 -20.55
C ASP A 357 -15.65 2.87 -21.92
N LEU A 358 -15.84 1.63 -22.39
CA LEU A 358 -15.27 1.17 -23.67
C LEU A 358 -15.97 1.79 -24.90
N CYS A 359 -17.23 2.20 -24.77
CA CYS A 359 -18.01 2.83 -25.83
C CYS A 359 -17.61 4.30 -26.01
N GLU A 360 -17.49 5.04 -24.90
CA GLU A 360 -17.11 6.45 -24.90
C GLU A 360 -15.59 6.67 -24.95
N LYS A 361 -14.79 5.67 -24.54
CA LYS A 361 -13.33 5.68 -24.46
C LYS A 361 -12.80 6.75 -23.51
N LYS A 362 -13.42 6.85 -22.34
CA LYS A 362 -13.08 7.81 -21.28
C LYS A 362 -12.93 7.08 -19.95
N ALA A 363 -12.10 7.63 -19.08
CA ALA A 363 -12.19 7.33 -17.66
C ALA A 363 -13.55 7.80 -17.13
N VAL A 364 -14.10 7.05 -16.18
CA VAL A 364 -15.29 7.40 -15.38
C VAL A 364 -14.98 7.09 -13.93
N ASN A 365 -15.69 7.73 -13.00
CA ASN A 365 -15.63 7.29 -11.61
C ASN A 365 -16.39 5.96 -11.47
N SER A 366 -16.08 5.20 -10.43
CA SER A 366 -16.79 3.97 -10.09
C SER A 366 -18.29 4.24 -9.96
N PRO A 367 -19.17 3.39 -10.52
CA PRO A 367 -20.61 3.50 -10.31
C PRO A 367 -21.01 3.32 -8.85
N ALA A 368 -22.09 3.98 -8.42
CA ALA A 368 -22.56 3.89 -7.04
C ALA A 368 -22.81 2.43 -6.60
N GLY A 369 -22.22 2.03 -5.46
CA GLY A 369 -22.27 0.68 -4.92
C GLY A 369 -21.33 -0.33 -5.59
N TYR A 370 -20.46 0.09 -6.52
CA TYR A 370 -19.27 -0.69 -6.86
C TYR A 370 -18.27 -0.58 -5.70
N GLU A 371 -17.77 -1.74 -5.27
CA GLU A 371 -16.77 -1.90 -4.21
C GLU A 371 -15.75 -2.94 -4.69
N VAL A 372 -14.45 -2.68 -4.53
CA VAL A 372 -13.39 -3.64 -4.86
C VAL A 372 -12.77 -4.15 -3.56
N GLU A 373 -12.58 -5.46 -3.45
CA GLU A 373 -11.83 -6.08 -2.34
C GLU A 373 -10.59 -6.79 -2.91
N ALA A 374 -9.43 -6.55 -2.29
CA ALA A 374 -8.18 -7.26 -2.58
C ALA A 374 -8.02 -8.49 -1.68
N TYR A 375 -7.58 -9.60 -2.27
CA TYR A 375 -7.15 -10.79 -1.54
C TYR A 375 -5.64 -10.99 -1.68
N PHE A 376 -5.02 -11.51 -0.62
CA PHE A 376 -3.56 -11.63 -0.55
C PHE A 376 -3.00 -12.73 -1.47
N ASN A 377 -1.98 -12.41 -2.27
CA ASN A 377 -1.28 -13.40 -3.10
C ASN A 377 0.08 -13.85 -2.52
N PHE A 378 0.05 -14.89 -1.69
CA PHE A 378 1.24 -15.55 -1.13
C PHE A 378 2.23 -16.15 -2.16
N ARG A 379 1.97 -16.10 -3.48
CA ARG A 379 2.98 -16.48 -4.49
C ARG A 379 4.01 -15.39 -4.76
N HIS A 380 3.64 -14.12 -4.60
CA HIS A 380 4.48 -12.97 -4.98
C HIS A 380 4.90 -12.13 -3.77
N HIS A 381 4.13 -12.18 -2.69
CA HIS A 381 4.30 -11.36 -1.49
C HIS A 381 4.51 -12.28 -0.27
N LEU A 382 5.63 -12.11 0.43
CA LEU A 382 6.02 -12.90 1.60
C LEU A 382 5.51 -12.30 2.93
N ALA A 383 4.98 -11.08 2.86
CA ALA A 383 4.71 -10.17 3.96
C ALA A 383 3.22 -9.82 4.02
N LEU A 384 2.56 -10.04 5.17
CA LEU A 384 1.20 -9.51 5.39
C LEU A 384 1.30 -8.01 5.72
N VAL A 385 1.28 -7.17 4.69
CA VAL A 385 1.21 -5.71 4.83
C VAL A 385 -0.25 -5.30 5.14
N PRO A 386 -0.53 -4.64 6.28
CA PRO A 386 -1.86 -4.13 6.59
C PRO A 386 -2.30 -3.06 5.59
N GLY A 387 -3.51 -3.18 5.03
CA GLY A 387 -4.05 -2.24 4.04
C GLY A 387 -4.00 -2.72 2.59
N GLU A 388 -3.23 -3.77 2.28
CA GLU A 388 -3.15 -4.36 0.93
C GLU A 388 -4.14 -5.53 0.70
N VAL A 389 -4.99 -5.80 1.70
CA VAL A 389 -6.01 -6.86 1.74
C VAL A 389 -7.28 -6.28 2.33
N GLY A 390 -8.44 -6.65 1.79
CA GLY A 390 -9.73 -6.06 2.15
C GLY A 390 -10.17 -4.97 1.16
N PRO A 391 -11.12 -4.10 1.55
CA PRO A 391 -11.68 -3.08 0.66
C PRO A 391 -10.63 -2.10 0.13
N ILE A 392 -10.57 -1.92 -1.20
CA ILE A 392 -9.74 -0.93 -1.86
C ILE A 392 -10.53 0.38 -1.99
N TYR A 393 -10.12 1.40 -1.25
CA TYR A 393 -10.65 2.75 -1.36
C TYR A 393 -10.00 3.50 -2.53
N SER A 394 -10.69 4.52 -3.07
CA SER A 394 -10.03 5.41 -4.01
C SER A 394 -8.93 6.23 -3.32
N MET A 395 -7.89 6.61 -4.06
CA MET A 395 -6.80 7.43 -3.55
C MET A 395 -7.29 8.82 -3.11
N GLU A 396 -8.35 9.31 -3.75
CA GLU A 396 -9.02 10.54 -3.35
C GLU A 396 -9.76 10.40 -2.00
N GLU A 397 -10.51 9.32 -1.79
CA GLU A 397 -11.11 9.01 -0.48
C GLU A 397 -10.05 8.80 0.60
N TRP A 398 -8.92 8.19 0.23
CA TRP A 398 -7.79 7.95 1.13
C TRP A 398 -7.13 9.23 1.64
N VAL A 399 -7.05 10.28 0.81
CA VAL A 399 -6.61 11.63 1.23
C VAL A 399 -7.76 12.53 1.71
N GLY A 400 -8.93 11.95 1.99
CA GLY A 400 -10.04 12.60 2.70
C GLY A 400 -11.11 13.29 1.85
N PHE A 401 -11.09 13.16 0.51
CA PHE A 401 -12.19 13.67 -0.32
C PHE A 401 -13.40 12.73 -0.22
N SER A 402 -14.60 13.29 -0.04
CA SER A 402 -15.81 12.50 -0.26
C SER A 402 -15.96 12.18 -1.75
N ARG A 403 -16.56 11.03 -2.07
CA ARG A 403 -16.82 10.61 -3.46
C ARG A 403 -17.65 11.61 -4.28
N SER A 404 -18.39 12.53 -3.63
CA SER A 404 -19.09 13.65 -4.28
C SER A 404 -18.20 14.85 -4.65
N GLU A 405 -16.98 14.92 -4.12
CA GLU A 405 -15.98 15.95 -4.43
C GLU A 405 -15.00 15.49 -5.51
N ILE A 406 -14.95 14.19 -5.83
CA ILE A 406 -14.15 13.63 -6.91
C ILE A 406 -14.78 13.98 -8.26
N SER A 407 -14.05 14.72 -9.09
CA SER A 407 -14.48 15.05 -10.46
C SER A 407 -14.64 13.80 -11.33
N GLU A 408 -15.57 13.81 -12.27
CA GLU A 408 -15.90 12.64 -13.11
C GLU A 408 -14.69 12.16 -13.92
N GLY A 409 -14.37 10.87 -13.81
CA GLY A 409 -13.22 10.25 -14.44
C GLY A 409 -11.88 10.44 -13.71
N CYS A 410 -11.84 11.20 -12.60
CA CYS A 410 -10.62 11.46 -11.85
C CYS A 410 -10.27 10.37 -10.83
N GLU A 411 -11.26 9.62 -10.34
CA GLU A 411 -11.09 8.59 -9.30
C GLU A 411 -10.04 7.54 -9.67
N ARG A 412 -9.16 7.20 -8.73
CA ARG A 412 -8.03 6.26 -8.93
C ARG A 412 -7.94 5.30 -7.76
N PHE A 413 -7.41 4.13 -8.02
CA PHE A 413 -7.15 3.09 -7.03
C PHE A 413 -5.73 2.56 -7.22
N THR A 414 -5.20 1.87 -6.21
CA THR A 414 -3.93 1.14 -6.30
C THR A 414 -4.14 -0.31 -5.86
N ALA A 415 -3.39 -1.24 -6.45
CA ALA A 415 -3.32 -2.63 -6.03
C ALA A 415 -1.98 -3.26 -6.43
N LEU A 416 -1.49 -4.21 -5.63
CA LEU A 416 -0.29 -4.97 -5.96
C LEU A 416 -0.47 -5.86 -7.19
N ALA A 417 0.58 -5.96 -7.99
CA ALA A 417 0.70 -6.89 -9.09
C ALA A 417 0.39 -8.33 -8.63
N CYS A 418 -0.27 -9.06 -9.52
CA CYS A 418 -0.75 -10.42 -9.29
C CYS A 418 -1.78 -10.59 -8.17
N ASN A 419 -2.21 -9.55 -7.42
CA ASN A 419 -3.22 -9.78 -6.38
C ASN A 419 -4.58 -10.18 -7.01
N PRO A 420 -5.21 -11.27 -6.54
CA PRO A 420 -6.60 -11.55 -6.86
C PRO A 420 -7.50 -10.52 -6.18
N CYS A 421 -8.49 -10.03 -6.90
CA CYS A 421 -9.47 -9.08 -6.41
C CYS A 421 -10.87 -9.51 -6.79
N VAL A 422 -11.87 -9.02 -6.06
CA VAL A 422 -13.29 -9.11 -6.43
C VAL A 422 -13.87 -7.72 -6.59
N LEU A 423 -14.72 -7.55 -7.60
CA LEU A 423 -15.55 -6.38 -7.79
C LEU A 423 -17.01 -6.74 -7.46
N HIS A 424 -17.49 -6.23 -6.33
CA HIS A 424 -18.89 -6.31 -5.92
C HIS A 424 -19.71 -5.28 -6.69
N ARG A 425 -20.92 -5.66 -7.11
CA ARG A 425 -21.79 -4.84 -7.97
C ARG A 425 -23.27 -5.02 -7.59
N PRO A 426 -24.05 -3.95 -7.39
CA PRO A 426 -25.41 -4.08 -6.87
C PRO A 426 -26.33 -4.89 -7.81
N GLY A 427 -26.87 -6.01 -7.32
CA GLY A 427 -27.78 -6.87 -8.08
C GLY A 427 -27.13 -7.66 -9.22
N LYS A 428 -25.81 -7.85 -9.17
CA LYS A 428 -25.01 -8.66 -10.10
C LYS A 428 -24.19 -9.70 -9.33
N GLU A 429 -23.67 -10.69 -10.04
CA GLU A 429 -22.69 -11.62 -9.48
C GLU A 429 -21.32 -10.94 -9.31
N ASP A 430 -20.63 -11.34 -8.24
CA ASP A 430 -19.28 -10.90 -7.90
C ASP A 430 -18.31 -11.21 -9.04
N PHE A 431 -17.54 -10.21 -9.45
CA PHE A 431 -16.60 -10.35 -10.55
C PHE A 431 -15.17 -10.48 -10.03
N PHE A 432 -14.64 -11.69 -10.08
CA PHE A 432 -13.25 -11.98 -9.72
C PHE A 432 -12.31 -11.65 -10.89
N PHE A 433 -11.20 -10.99 -10.57
CA PHE A 433 -10.12 -10.68 -11.50
C PHE A 433 -8.76 -10.78 -10.80
N THR A 434 -7.68 -10.58 -11.55
CA THR A 434 -6.32 -10.54 -11.00
C THR A 434 -5.63 -9.32 -11.57
N VAL A 435 -4.96 -8.55 -10.69
CA VAL A 435 -4.11 -7.42 -11.09
C VAL A 435 -2.99 -7.96 -12.00
N PRO A 436 -2.62 -7.28 -13.09
CA PRO A 436 -1.59 -7.78 -14.01
C PRO A 436 -0.25 -8.14 -13.34
N ASP A 437 0.52 -9.01 -13.98
CA ASP A 437 1.94 -9.21 -13.67
C ASP A 437 2.80 -8.36 -14.63
N TYR A 438 3.89 -7.78 -14.10
CA TYR A 438 4.94 -7.16 -14.89
C TYR A 438 5.71 -8.16 -15.77
N HIS A 439 5.76 -9.44 -15.36
CA HIS A 439 6.52 -10.50 -16.02
C HIS A 439 5.75 -11.27 -17.11
N GLU A 440 4.45 -11.05 -17.27
CA GLU A 440 3.69 -11.72 -18.34
C GLU A 440 3.99 -11.11 -19.72
N GLU A 441 4.63 -11.90 -20.59
CA GLU A 441 4.70 -11.65 -22.04
C GLU A 441 3.31 -11.84 -22.69
N VAL A 442 2.40 -10.89 -22.44
CA VAL A 442 1.07 -10.90 -23.04
C VAL A 442 1.19 -10.74 -24.56
N SER A 443 0.76 -11.76 -25.31
CA SER A 443 0.77 -11.72 -26.77
C SER A 443 -0.11 -10.58 -27.30
N PRO A 444 0.36 -9.77 -28.27
CA PRO A 444 -0.38 -8.61 -28.76
C PRO A 444 -1.69 -9.03 -29.42
N VAL A 445 -2.80 -8.41 -28.99
CA VAL A 445 -4.14 -8.71 -29.51
C VAL A 445 -4.29 -8.21 -30.96
N PRO A 446 -4.60 -9.09 -31.94
CA PRO A 446 -4.71 -8.68 -33.34
C PRO A 446 -5.75 -7.58 -33.57
N GLY A 447 -5.32 -6.47 -34.19
CA GLY A 447 -6.18 -5.32 -34.49
C GLY A 447 -6.21 -4.24 -33.40
N VAL A 448 -5.56 -4.46 -32.25
CA VAL A 448 -5.40 -3.48 -31.18
C VAL A 448 -4.08 -2.71 -31.38
N LYS A 449 -4.03 -1.43 -30.99
CA LYS A 449 -2.80 -0.63 -31.09
C LYS A 449 -1.72 -1.17 -30.12
N PRO A 450 -0.42 -1.09 -30.47
CA PRO A 450 0.66 -1.30 -29.51
C PRO A 450 0.43 -0.45 -28.25
N GLY A 451 0.65 -1.04 -27.07
CA GLY A 451 0.45 -0.42 -25.76
C GLY A 451 -0.81 -0.86 -25.01
N VAL A 452 -1.84 -1.37 -25.68
CA VAL A 452 -3.04 -1.90 -24.99
C VAL A 452 -2.97 -3.42 -24.91
N ARG A 453 -2.96 -3.95 -23.69
CA ARG A 453 -3.01 -5.38 -23.36
C ARG A 453 -4.39 -5.72 -22.80
N PHE A 454 -4.86 -6.94 -23.03
CA PHE A 454 -6.03 -7.47 -22.32
C PHE A 454 -5.51 -8.50 -21.33
N ALA A 455 -5.79 -8.30 -20.04
CA ALA A 455 -5.53 -9.34 -19.05
C ALA A 455 -6.66 -10.38 -19.16
N THR A 456 -6.37 -11.65 -18.91
CA THR A 456 -7.38 -12.71 -18.94
C THR A 456 -8.30 -12.61 -17.74
N ALA A 457 -9.46 -11.98 -17.91
CA ALA A 457 -10.58 -12.16 -17.01
C ALA A 457 -11.03 -13.63 -17.06
N GLY A 458 -11.04 -14.31 -15.91
CA GLY A 458 -11.64 -15.62 -15.76
C GLY A 458 -13.16 -15.54 -15.82
N THR A 459 -13.75 -15.56 -17.02
CA THR A 459 -15.20 -15.73 -17.13
C THR A 459 -15.55 -17.17 -16.73
N ALA A 460 -16.12 -17.34 -15.54
CA ALA A 460 -16.72 -18.61 -15.13
C ALA A 460 -17.86 -18.97 -16.09
N THR A 461 -17.59 -19.92 -17.00
CA THR A 461 -18.63 -20.53 -17.83
C THR A 461 -19.25 -21.70 -17.06
N TRP A 462 -20.50 -21.51 -16.63
CA TRP A 462 -21.35 -22.48 -15.97
C TRP A 462 -21.59 -23.77 -16.76
#